data_AF-A0A1B1R272-F1
#
_entry.id   AF-A0A1B1R272-F1
#
_cell.length_a   1.000
_cell.length_b   1.000
_cell.length_c   1.000
_cell.angle_alpha   90.00
_cell.angle_beta   90.00
_cell.angle_gamma   90.00
#
_symmetry.space_group_name_H-M   'P 1'
#
loop_
_entity.id
_entity.type
_entity.pdbx_description
1 polymer ?
#
loop_
_entity_poly.entity_id
_entity_poly.type
_entity_poly.pdbx_seq_one_letter_code
_entity_poly.pdbx_strand_id
1 'polypeptide(L)'
;HSWVPLVSRILPSDVCKIYKSGSAIRLDTTLVDFSDMKWERGDISFIFQGANLPNESLTVMDNKAKVYQRVRYEETETEIEDEVDILMSSDILAAQMSTKSISFLRAQSG
;
A
#
# COMPACT_ATOMS: atom_id res chain seq x y z
N HIS A 1 -2.30 -16.93 -15.38
CA HIS A 1 -3.30 -17.44 -16.35
C HIS A 1 -4.66 -17.43 -15.67
N SER A 2 -5.64 -16.71 -16.22
CA SER A 2 -7.01 -16.69 -15.67
C SER A 2 -7.79 -17.93 -16.10
N TRP A 3 -8.65 -18.43 -15.21
CA TRP A 3 -9.51 -19.60 -15.40
C TRP A 3 -10.77 -19.33 -16.23
N VAL A 4 -11.08 -18.05 -16.49
CA VAL A 4 -12.22 -17.66 -17.33
C VAL A 4 -11.75 -17.46 -18.78
N PRO A 5 -12.30 -18.20 -19.76
CA PRO A 5 -11.96 -18.04 -21.18
C PRO A 5 -12.24 -16.60 -21.66
N LEU A 6 -11.40 -16.08 -22.57
CA LEU A 6 -11.48 -14.75 -23.20
C LEU A 6 -11.15 -13.53 -22.31
N VAL A 7 -11.08 -13.66 -20.99
CA VAL A 7 -10.79 -12.54 -20.07
C VAL A 7 -9.29 -12.38 -19.77
N SER A 8 -8.45 -13.31 -20.23
CA SER A 8 -7.01 -13.31 -20.00
C SER A 8 -6.28 -12.08 -20.57
N ARG A 9 -6.86 -11.41 -21.57
CA ARG A 9 -6.37 -10.13 -22.11
C ARG A 9 -6.75 -8.92 -21.25
N ILE A 10 -7.81 -9.05 -20.44
CA ILE A 10 -8.38 -7.96 -19.63
C ILE A 10 -7.84 -8.03 -18.20
N LEU A 11 -7.44 -9.21 -17.72
CA LEU A 11 -6.96 -9.37 -16.34
C LEU A 11 -5.47 -9.04 -16.22
N PRO A 12 -5.07 -8.27 -15.19
CA PRO A 12 -3.68 -7.90 -15.02
C PRO A 12 -2.88 -9.14 -14.63
N SER A 13 -1.64 -9.20 -15.11
CA SER A 13 -0.62 -10.09 -14.58
C SER A 13 0.57 -9.21 -14.21
N ASP A 14 0.95 -9.25 -12.94
CA ASP A 14 2.05 -8.49 -12.41
C ASP A 14 3.09 -9.41 -11.75
N VAL A 15 4.32 -8.92 -11.66
CA VAL A 15 5.43 -9.57 -10.95
C VAL A 15 5.85 -8.65 -9.82
N CYS A 16 5.41 -8.99 -8.61
CA CYS A 16 5.78 -8.27 -7.40
C CYS A 16 7.03 -8.88 -6.78
N LYS A 17 8.03 -8.05 -6.44
CA LYS A 17 9.19 -8.47 -5.63
C LYS A 17 9.13 -7.80 -4.28
N ILE A 18 9.18 -8.60 -3.22
CA ILE A 18 9.12 -8.11 -1.84
C ILE A 18 10.46 -8.39 -1.16
N TYR A 19 11.03 -7.35 -0.55
CA TYR A 19 12.23 -7.42 0.26
C TYR A 19 11.91 -6.93 1.67
N LYS A 20 12.51 -7.58 2.67
CA LYS A 20 12.31 -7.22 4.08
C LYS A 20 13.65 -7.23 4.79
N SER A 21 13.92 -6.19 5.58
CA SER A 21 15.05 -6.14 6.50
C SER A 21 14.63 -5.38 7.76
N GLY A 22 14.61 -6.05 8.91
CA GLY A 22 14.11 -5.45 10.16
C GLY A 22 12.67 -4.92 10.01
N SER A 23 12.48 -3.64 10.34
CA SER A 23 11.23 -2.89 10.18
C SER A 23 11.08 -2.20 8.81
N ALA A 24 12.00 -2.45 7.88
CA ALA A 24 11.94 -1.92 6.52
C ALA A 24 11.40 -2.96 5.53
N ILE A 25 10.55 -2.51 4.61
CA ILE A 25 9.96 -3.31 3.53
C ILE A 25 10.15 -2.56 2.21
N ARG A 26 10.48 -3.29 1.14
CA ARG A 26 10.44 -2.78 -0.23
C ARG A 26 9.56 -3.68 -1.09
N LEU A 27 8.67 -3.07 -1.87
CA LEU A 27 7.84 -3.73 -2.87
C LEU A 27 8.15 -3.12 -4.24
N ASP A 28 8.61 -3.93 -5.19
CA ASP A 28 8.71 -3.53 -6.59
C ASP A 28 7.53 -4.13 -7.37
N THR A 29 6.86 -3.33 -8.20
CA THR A 29 5.72 -3.72 -9.05
C THR A 29 5.90 -3.18 -10.47
N THR A 30 5.36 -3.91 -11.45
CA THR A 30 5.35 -3.48 -12.86
C THR A 30 3.99 -2.95 -13.31
N LEU A 31 2.94 -3.06 -12.49
CA LEU A 31 1.60 -2.60 -12.82
C LEU A 31 1.39 -1.19 -12.23
N VAL A 32 1.10 -0.20 -13.07
CA VAL A 32 0.96 1.20 -12.63
C VAL A 32 -0.50 1.63 -12.59
N ASP A 33 -1.21 1.42 -13.70
CA ASP A 33 -2.58 1.91 -13.87
C ASP A 33 -3.39 1.04 -14.86
N PHE A 34 -4.68 1.31 -14.96
CA PHE A 34 -5.60 0.72 -15.93
C PHE A 34 -6.42 1.82 -16.63
N SER A 35 -6.05 2.11 -17.86
CA SER A 35 -6.69 3.14 -18.69
C SER A 35 -7.09 2.55 -20.05
N ASP A 36 -8.23 2.96 -20.62
CA ASP A 36 -8.70 2.53 -21.95
C ASP A 36 -8.66 1.00 -22.19
N MET A 37 -9.05 0.22 -21.18
CA MET A 37 -9.01 -1.26 -21.21
C MET A 37 -7.60 -1.85 -21.41
N LYS A 38 -6.56 -1.10 -21.05
CA LYS A 38 -5.15 -1.49 -21.13
C LYS A 38 -4.46 -1.28 -19.80
N TRP A 39 -3.59 -2.23 -19.45
CA TRP A 39 -2.73 -2.12 -18.28
C TRP A 39 -1.50 -1.29 -18.62
N GLU A 40 -1.27 -0.25 -17.84
CA GLU A 40 -0.05 0.53 -17.89
C GLU A 40 1.05 -0.15 -17.08
N ARG A 41 2.24 -0.27 -17.69
CA ARG A 41 3.38 -0.94 -17.06
C ARG A 41 4.54 0.01 -16.75
N GLY A 42 5.02 -0.07 -15.53
CA GLY A 42 6.09 0.78 -14.99
C GLY A 42 7.19 0.00 -14.30
N ASP A 43 8.01 0.74 -13.56
CA ASP A 43 9.01 0.23 -12.63
C ASP A 43 8.88 1.06 -11.35
N ILE A 44 7.93 0.66 -10.50
CA ILE A 44 7.55 1.39 -9.30
C ILE A 44 8.05 0.63 -8.08
N SER A 45 8.65 1.37 -7.14
CA SER A 45 9.11 0.83 -5.87
C SER A 45 8.47 1.57 -4.70
N PHE A 46 7.82 0.81 -3.83
CA PHE A 46 7.37 1.27 -2.52
C PHE A 46 8.44 0.92 -1.49
N ILE A 47 8.91 1.91 -0.75
CA ILE A 47 9.90 1.75 0.31
C ILE A 47 9.25 2.21 1.61
N PHE A 48 9.01 1.25 2.50
CA PHE A 48 8.52 1.49 3.85
C PHE A 48 9.67 1.35 4.85
N GLN A 49 9.84 2.34 5.71
CA GLN A 49 10.85 2.42 6.77
C GLN A 49 10.15 2.62 8.11
N GLY A 50 9.76 1.52 8.76
CA GLY A 50 8.95 1.56 9.98
C GLY A 50 9.64 2.12 11.22
N ALA A 51 10.92 2.49 11.15
CA ALA A 51 11.62 3.21 12.21
C ALA A 51 11.41 4.74 12.15
N ASN A 52 10.93 5.26 11.02
CA ASN A 52 10.69 6.69 10.84
C ASN A 52 9.29 7.08 11.31
N LEU A 53 9.06 8.38 11.48
CA LEU A 53 7.74 8.95 11.72
C LEU A 53 6.76 8.60 10.58
N PRO A 54 5.44 8.54 10.82
CA PRO A 54 4.45 8.13 9.82
C PRO A 54 4.56 8.91 8.49
N ASN A 55 4.70 10.23 8.56
CA ASN A 55 4.89 11.14 7.42
C ASN A 55 6.23 10.98 6.68
N GLU A 56 7.13 10.16 7.21
CA GLU A 56 8.47 9.91 6.69
C GLU A 56 8.73 8.43 6.37
N SER A 57 7.76 7.58 6.70
CA SER A 57 7.90 6.14 6.68
C SER A 57 7.67 5.53 5.30
N LEU A 58 6.91 6.16 4.41
CA LEU A 58 6.57 5.62 3.10
C LEU A 58 7.09 6.51 1.96
N THR A 59 7.87 5.93 1.07
CA THR A 59 8.37 6.56 -0.16
C THR A 59 7.96 5.73 -1.37
N VAL A 60 7.39 6.38 -2.38
CA VAL A 60 7.07 5.79 -3.68
C VAL A 60 8.08 6.33 -4.70
N MET A 61 8.67 5.45 -5.51
CA MET A 61 9.66 5.82 -6.50
C MET A 61 9.23 5.31 -7.88
N ASP A 62 9.33 6.19 -8.88
CA ASP A 62 9.30 5.80 -10.29
C ASP A 62 10.74 5.73 -10.79
N ASN A 63 11.24 4.51 -10.97
CA ASN A 63 12.63 4.25 -11.36
C ASN A 63 12.91 4.70 -12.81
N LYS A 64 11.90 4.71 -13.69
CA LYS A 64 12.03 5.16 -15.09
C LYS A 64 12.10 6.67 -15.17
N ALA A 65 11.18 7.35 -14.50
CA ALA A 65 11.14 8.81 -14.46
C ALA A 65 12.21 9.43 -13.53
N LYS A 66 12.84 8.61 -12.67
CA LYS A 66 13.83 9.04 -11.67
C LYS A 66 13.28 10.08 -10.70
N VAL A 67 12.02 9.92 -10.33
CA VAL A 67 11.33 10.77 -9.36
C VAL A 67 10.85 9.94 -8.18
N TYR A 68 10.67 10.59 -7.03
CA TYR A 68 10.11 9.96 -5.85
C TYR A 68 9.16 10.92 -5.14
N GLN A 69 8.23 10.34 -4.38
CA GLN A 69 7.31 11.06 -3.51
C GLN A 69 7.29 10.38 -2.14
N ARG A 70 7.33 11.19 -1.08
CA ARG A 70 7.06 10.71 0.28
C ARG A 70 5.58 10.86 0.56
N VAL A 71 4.95 9.76 0.96
CA VAL A 71 3.53 9.77 1.32
C VAL A 71 3.43 10.36 2.72
N ARG A 72 2.73 11.48 2.84
CA ARG A 72 2.41 12.08 4.13
C ARG A 72 1.09 11.49 4.61
N TYR A 73 1.12 10.90 5.79
CA TYR A 73 -0.09 10.59 6.54
C TYR A 73 -0.42 11.84 7.38
N GLU A 74 -1.13 12.78 6.79
CA GLU A 74 -1.91 13.76 7.56
C GLU A 74 -3.36 13.36 7.34
N GLU A 75 -3.96 12.66 8.32
CA GLU A 75 -5.41 12.47 8.34
C GLU A 75 -6.03 13.86 8.40
N THR A 76 -6.76 14.26 7.35
CA THR A 76 -7.48 15.53 7.40
C THR A 76 -8.66 15.39 8.35
N GLU A 77 -9.07 16.48 9.00
CA GLU A 77 -10.27 16.47 9.86
C GLU A 77 -11.49 15.89 9.12
N THR A 78 -11.59 16.14 7.81
CA THR A 78 -12.64 15.59 6.94
C THR A 78 -12.57 14.08 6.78
N GLU A 79 -11.38 13.49 6.62
CA GLU A 79 -11.22 12.03 6.51
C GLU A 79 -11.59 11.33 7.83
N ILE A 80 -11.28 11.99 8.96
CA ILE A 80 -11.66 11.51 10.29
C ILE A 80 -13.19 11.59 10.46
N GLU A 81 -13.81 12.69 10.05
CA GLU A 81 -15.27 12.85 10.08
C GLU A 81 -15.98 11.81 9.22
N ASP A 82 -15.49 11.53 8.02
CA ASP A 82 -16.05 10.51 7.13
C ASP A 82 -15.94 9.09 7.75
N GLU A 83 -14.81 8.76 8.38
CA GLU A 83 -14.65 7.48 9.10
C GLU A 83 -15.64 7.36 10.26
N VAL A 84 -15.82 8.45 11.03
CA VAL A 84 -16.78 8.51 12.14
C VAL A 84 -18.21 8.32 11.64
N ASP A 85 -18.60 9.00 10.56
CA ASP A 85 -19.95 8.88 9.99
C ASP A 85 -20.25 7.46 9.50
N ILE A 86 -19.27 6.79 8.89
CA ILE A 86 -19.39 5.39 8.48
C ILE A 86 -19.58 4.48 9.70
N LEU A 87 -18.80 4.68 10.77
CA LEU A 87 -18.88 3.89 12.00
C LEU A 87 -20.19 4.11 12.77
N MET A 88 -20.78 5.30 12.68
CA MET A 88 -22.04 5.65 13.35
C MET A 88 -23.28 5.23 12.55
N SER A 89 -23.15 5.06 11.23
CA SER A 89 -24.26 4.67 10.33
C SER A 89 -24.28 3.18 9.97
N SER A 90 -23.19 2.46 10.23
CA SER A 90 -23.07 1.03 9.93
C SER A 90 -23.17 0.17 11.20
N ASP A 91 -23.91 -0.94 11.13
CA ASP A 91 -23.81 -1.99 12.15
C ASP A 91 -22.35 -2.45 12.30
N ILE A 92 -21.95 -2.87 13.51
CA ILE A 92 -20.56 -3.26 13.82
C ILE A 92 -20.15 -4.47 12.96
N LEU A 93 -19.57 -4.21 11.79
CA LEU A 93 -19.08 -5.23 10.84
C LEU A 93 -17.54 -5.31 10.82
N ALA A 94 -16.85 -4.34 11.41
CA ALA A 94 -15.39 -4.30 11.45
C ALA A 94 -14.87 -4.36 12.90
N ALA A 95 -14.36 -5.51 13.30
CA ALA A 95 -13.47 -5.65 14.45
C ALA A 95 -12.06 -5.11 14.09
N GLN A 96 -11.97 -3.95 13.45
CA GLN A 96 -10.69 -3.29 13.20
C GLN A 96 -10.25 -2.63 14.51
N MET A 97 -9.43 -3.35 15.27
CA MET A 97 -8.70 -2.79 16.40
C MET A 97 -7.82 -1.65 15.88
N SER A 98 -8.06 -0.43 16.37
CA SER A 98 -7.22 0.73 16.09
C SER A 98 -5.76 0.41 16.41
N THR A 99 -4.90 0.41 15.40
CA THR A 99 -3.46 0.18 15.57
C THR A 99 -2.70 1.44 15.94
N LYS A 100 -3.41 2.56 16.24
CA LYS A 100 -2.84 3.90 16.51
C LYS A 100 -1.89 3.93 17.73
N SER A 101 -1.65 2.81 18.40
CA SER A 101 -0.61 2.63 19.42
C SER A 101 -0.03 1.20 19.52
N ILE A 102 -0.06 0.39 18.46
CA ILE A 102 0.55 -0.94 18.51
C ILE A 102 2.06 -0.83 18.28
N SER A 103 2.83 -1.03 19.35
CA SER A 103 4.28 -1.16 19.28
C SER A 103 4.66 -2.64 19.18
N PHE A 104 5.52 -2.97 18.22
CA PHE A 104 6.03 -4.33 18.04
C PHE A 104 7.37 -4.48 18.77
N LEU A 105 7.43 -5.41 19.73
CA LEU A 105 8.68 -5.80 20.39
C LEU A 105 9.13 -7.17 19.89
N ARG A 106 10.45 -7.34 19.76
CA ARG A 106 11.07 -8.60 19.32
C ARG A 106 10.83 -9.68 20.38
N ALA A 107 10.10 -10.74 20.03
CA ALA A 107 9.81 -11.83 20.96
C ALA A 107 11.04 -12.71 21.26
N GLN A 108 11.89 -13.01 20.27
CA GLN A 108 13.15 -13.74 20.45
C GLN A 108 14.21 -13.38 19.41
N SER A 109 15.50 -13.57 19.77
CA SER A 109 16.64 -13.55 18.86
C SER A 109 17.31 -14.92 18.83
N GLY A 110 17.49 -15.48 17.63
CA GLY A 110 18.52 -16.49 17.38
C GLY A 110 19.89 -15.86 17.23
#